data_AF-A0A651GHF7-F1
#
_entry.id   AF-A0A651GHF7-F1
#
_cell.length_a   1.000
_cell.length_b   1.000
_cell.length_c   1.000
_cell.angle_alpha   90.00
_cell.angle_beta   90.00
_cell.angle_gamma   90.00
#
_symmetry.space_group_name_H-M   'P 1'
#
loop_
_entity.id
_entity.type
_entity.pdbx_description
1 polymer ?
#
loop_
_entity_poly.entity_id
_entity_poly.type
_entity_poly.pdbx_seq_one_letter_code
_entity_poly.pdbx_strand_id
1 'polypeptide(L)'
;MSDVPFDPSTAADLGGQQQPSEEEIRAYLSQLREAPVDQVLAEVVNALLNAAQVKLGRRDGRLLIDTVSAVTDTVRGHVPEQLTQQLDEALTQLRMAQVEGEQQVAKAAAAGQAEPGDLATEPAGTADPAADGGDDAAPQSGDQPPPATPPPSSGGTAASRLWVPGR
;
A
#
# COMPACT_ATOMS: atom_id res chain seq x y z
N MET A 1 7.14 51.14 12.87
CA MET A 1 6.96 49.81 12.27
C MET A 1 8.33 49.18 12.25
N SER A 2 8.61 48.38 13.27
CA SER A 2 9.92 47.73 13.44
C SER A 2 9.90 46.41 12.68
N ASP A 3 10.77 46.30 11.67
CA ASP A 3 11.09 45.03 11.02
C ASP A 3 11.78 44.12 12.03
N VAL A 4 11.14 42.99 12.36
CA VAL A 4 11.76 41.92 13.13
C VAL A 4 12.42 40.98 12.13
N PRO A 5 13.76 40.83 12.13
CA PRO A 5 14.42 39.93 11.21
C PRO A 5 14.01 38.48 11.53
N PHE A 6 13.49 37.79 10.51
CA PHE A 6 13.30 36.34 10.53
C PHE A 6 14.68 35.69 10.57
N ASP A 7 15.07 35.21 11.74
CA ASP A 7 16.29 34.42 11.91
C ASP A 7 15.97 32.96 11.49
N PRO A 8 16.58 32.44 10.41
CA PRO A 8 16.38 31.04 10.01
C PRO A 8 16.92 30.05 11.06
N SER A 9 17.67 30.51 12.06
CA SER A 9 18.17 29.68 13.15
C SER A 9 17.07 29.28 14.16
N THR A 10 15.94 30.01 14.22
CA THR A 10 14.78 29.63 15.03
C THR A 10 13.88 28.60 14.34
N ALA A 11 14.00 28.43 13.02
CA ALA A 11 13.29 27.38 12.29
C ALA A 11 13.91 25.98 12.49
N ALA A 12 15.17 25.92 12.92
CA ALA A 12 15.86 24.67 13.26
C ALA A 12 15.40 24.07 14.61
N ASP A 13 14.66 24.83 15.43
CA ASP A 13 14.24 24.43 16.77
C ASP A 13 12.80 23.87 16.84
N LEU A 14 12.13 23.72 15.68
CA LEU A 14 10.84 23.02 15.56
C LEU A 14 10.98 21.54 15.15
N GLY A 15 12.21 21.02 15.08
CA GLY A 15 12.53 19.67 14.57
C GLY A 15 13.01 18.67 15.62
N GLY A 16 13.02 19.03 16.89
CA GLY A 16 13.32 18.12 17.99
C GLY A 16 12.13 17.22 18.31
N GLN A 17 11.70 16.34 17.38
CA GLN A 17 10.92 15.18 17.79
C GLN A 17 11.82 14.32 18.67
N GLN A 18 11.75 14.55 19.99
CA GLN A 18 12.35 13.66 20.98
C GLN A 18 11.87 12.26 20.65
N GLN A 19 12.79 11.42 20.20
CA GLN A 19 12.49 10.02 19.98
C GLN A 19 11.99 9.46 21.31
N PRO A 20 10.86 8.74 21.32
CA PRO A 20 10.32 8.19 22.54
C PRO A 20 11.40 7.31 23.20
N SER A 21 11.57 7.49 24.49
CA SER A 21 12.49 6.69 25.30
C SER A 21 12.07 5.22 25.28
N GLU A 22 13.01 4.31 25.51
CA GLU A 22 12.71 2.88 25.58
C GLU A 22 11.65 2.56 26.64
N GLU A 23 11.63 3.32 27.74
CA GLU A 23 10.66 3.21 28.82
C GLU A 23 9.25 3.59 28.35
N GLU A 24 9.11 4.68 27.58
CA GLU A 24 7.84 5.09 26.99
C GLU A 24 7.33 4.07 25.96
N ILE A 25 8.21 3.52 25.13
CA ILE A 25 7.84 2.46 24.17
C ILE A 25 7.34 1.22 24.91
N ARG A 26 8.04 0.79 25.97
CA ARG A 26 7.64 -0.38 26.76
C ARG A 26 6.31 -0.16 27.47
N ALA A 27 6.09 1.04 28.01
CA ALA A 27 4.82 1.41 28.63
C ALA A 27 3.68 1.39 27.60
N TYR A 28 3.89 1.97 26.42
CA TYR A 28 2.91 1.98 25.33
C TYR A 28 2.57 0.57 24.85
N LEU A 29 3.56 -0.29 24.64
CA LEU A 29 3.33 -1.69 24.25
C LEU A 29 2.57 -2.48 25.32
N SER A 30 2.80 -2.18 26.60
CA SER A 30 2.06 -2.79 27.71
C SER A 30 0.59 -2.36 27.70
N GLN A 31 0.32 -1.07 27.43
CA GLN A 31 -1.04 -0.55 27.29
C GLN A 31 -1.76 -1.18 26.08
N LEU A 32 -1.11 -1.28 24.92
CA LEU A 32 -1.69 -1.93 23.75
C LEU A 32 -2.05 -3.39 23.98
N ARG A 33 -1.27 -4.11 24.80
CA ARG A 33 -1.55 -5.52 25.12
C ARG A 33 -2.82 -5.68 25.97
N GLU A 34 -3.14 -4.70 26.78
CA GLU A 34 -4.31 -4.70 27.66
C GLU A 34 -5.54 -4.07 27.00
N ALA A 35 -5.36 -3.33 25.91
CA ALA A 35 -6.42 -2.63 25.21
C ALA A 35 -7.42 -3.60 24.54
N PRO A 36 -8.72 -3.24 24.47
CA PRO A 36 -9.70 -3.94 23.65
C PRO A 36 -9.28 -3.95 22.18
N VAL A 37 -9.44 -5.10 21.51
CA VAL A 37 -8.99 -5.25 20.11
C VAL A 37 -9.73 -4.32 19.15
N ASP A 38 -11.00 -4.03 19.42
CA ASP A 38 -11.81 -3.07 18.66
C ASP A 38 -11.27 -1.65 18.77
N GLN A 39 -10.75 -1.26 19.94
CA GLN A 39 -10.08 0.03 20.11
C GLN A 39 -8.78 0.09 19.29
N VAL A 40 -7.94 -0.95 19.37
CA VAL A 40 -6.68 -1.01 18.62
C VAL A 40 -6.95 -0.97 17.11
N LEU A 41 -7.94 -1.72 16.64
CA LEU A 41 -8.36 -1.71 15.23
C LEU A 41 -8.84 -0.33 14.81
N ALA A 42 -9.67 0.34 15.62
CA ALA A 42 -10.15 1.68 15.31
C ALA A 42 -9.00 2.69 15.19
N GLU A 43 -8.02 2.66 16.09
CA GLU A 43 -6.84 3.53 16.05
C GLU A 43 -6.00 3.29 14.77
N VAL A 44 -5.70 2.03 14.45
CA VAL A 44 -4.92 1.67 13.26
C VAL A 44 -5.66 2.05 11.99
N VAL A 45 -6.96 1.75 11.88
CA VAL A 45 -7.75 2.08 10.70
C VAL A 45 -7.87 3.59 10.54
N ASN A 46 -8.07 4.36 11.61
CA ASN A 46 -8.09 5.82 11.54
C ASN A 46 -6.75 6.39 11.05
N ALA A 47 -5.62 5.85 11.51
CA ALA A 47 -4.31 6.28 11.02
C ALA A 47 -4.15 6.02 9.52
N LEU A 48 -4.60 4.85 9.02
CA LEU A 48 -4.57 4.51 7.60
C LEU A 48 -5.51 5.39 6.77
N LEU A 49 -6.72 5.67 7.26
CA LEU A 49 -7.69 6.55 6.59
C LEU A 49 -7.15 7.98 6.48
N ASN A 50 -6.55 8.51 7.54
CA ASN A 50 -5.92 9.83 7.51
C ASN A 50 -4.73 9.86 6.52
N ALA A 51 -3.91 8.81 6.51
CA ALA A 51 -2.82 8.69 5.54
C ALA A 51 -3.34 8.61 4.09
N ALA A 52 -4.46 7.91 3.86
CA ALA A 52 -5.12 7.84 2.56
C ALA A 52 -5.64 9.22 2.11
N GLN A 53 -6.25 10.00 3.00
CA GLN A 53 -6.70 11.36 2.73
C GLN A 53 -5.57 12.28 2.25
N VAL A 54 -4.41 12.21 2.91
CA VAL A 54 -3.23 13.01 2.54
C VAL A 54 -2.63 12.56 1.20
N LYS A 55 -2.87 11.31 0.81
CA LYS A 55 -2.35 10.69 -0.41
C LYS A 55 -3.40 10.56 -1.51
N LEU A 56 -4.49 11.31 -1.44
CA LEU A 56 -5.54 11.25 -2.46
C LEU A 56 -5.00 11.54 -3.85
N GLY A 57 -5.41 10.73 -4.81
CA GLY A 57 -5.00 10.83 -6.20
C GLY A 57 -3.70 10.12 -6.54
N ARG A 58 -2.93 9.73 -5.52
CA ARG A 58 -1.71 8.93 -5.67
C ARG A 58 -2.01 7.45 -5.53
N ARG A 59 -1.10 6.61 -5.99
CA ARG A 59 -1.28 5.14 -5.92
C ARG A 59 -1.15 4.60 -4.51
N ASP A 60 -0.29 5.20 -3.69
CA ASP A 60 -0.21 4.86 -2.27
C ASP A 60 -1.51 5.19 -1.52
N GLY A 61 -2.20 6.28 -1.86
CA GLY A 61 -3.55 6.57 -1.35
C GLY A 61 -4.54 5.45 -1.67
N ARG A 62 -4.53 4.96 -2.91
CA ARG A 62 -5.38 3.83 -3.34
C ARG A 62 -5.07 2.55 -2.59
N LEU A 63 -3.78 2.21 -2.44
CA LEU A 63 -3.35 1.03 -1.67
C LEU A 63 -3.82 1.10 -0.21
N LEU A 64 -3.76 2.28 0.42
CA LEU A 64 -4.24 2.47 1.79
C LEU A 64 -5.76 2.27 1.90
N ILE A 65 -6.54 2.82 0.96
CA ILE A 65 -7.99 2.59 0.88
C ILE A 65 -8.31 1.10 0.73
N ASP A 66 -7.62 0.41 -0.18
CA ASP A 66 -7.82 -1.02 -0.42
C ASP A 66 -7.44 -1.86 0.80
N THR A 67 -6.36 -1.48 1.50
CA THR A 67 -5.92 -2.14 2.74
C THR A 67 -7.00 -2.00 3.82
N VAL A 68 -7.54 -0.80 4.03
CA VAL A 68 -8.61 -0.59 5.02
C VAL A 68 -9.88 -1.35 4.65
N SER A 69 -10.23 -1.42 3.35
CA SER A 69 -11.35 -2.25 2.90
C SER A 69 -11.14 -3.72 3.24
N ALA A 70 -9.96 -4.28 2.94
CA ALA A 70 -9.65 -5.68 3.22
C ALA A 70 -9.69 -5.98 4.73
N VAL A 71 -9.17 -5.08 5.56
CA VAL A 71 -9.27 -5.19 7.02
C VAL A 71 -10.73 -5.15 7.47
N THR A 72 -11.52 -4.19 6.98
CA THR A 72 -12.94 -4.03 7.33
C THR A 72 -13.75 -5.29 7.00
N ASP A 73 -13.53 -5.87 5.82
CA ASP A 73 -14.18 -7.12 5.41
C ASP A 73 -13.75 -8.31 6.27
N THR A 74 -12.47 -8.38 6.64
CA THR A 74 -11.92 -9.45 7.49
C THR A 74 -12.48 -9.42 8.91
N VAL A 75 -12.67 -8.23 9.48
CA VAL A 75 -13.15 -8.08 10.87
C VAL A 75 -14.67 -8.05 10.97
N ARG A 76 -15.39 -8.06 9.85
CA ARG A 76 -16.86 -8.03 9.81
C ARG A 76 -17.43 -9.23 10.57
N GLY A 77 -18.36 -8.96 11.47
CA GLY A 77 -18.94 -9.98 12.37
C GLY A 77 -18.13 -10.28 13.64
N HIS A 78 -16.92 -9.72 13.76
CA HIS A 78 -16.09 -9.79 14.97
C HIS A 78 -16.02 -8.46 15.74
N VAL A 79 -16.35 -7.35 15.07
CA VAL A 79 -16.44 -6.01 15.67
C VAL A 79 -17.88 -5.50 15.63
N PRO A 80 -18.23 -4.45 16.42
CA PRO A 80 -19.57 -3.87 16.39
C PRO A 80 -19.99 -3.44 14.98
N GLU A 81 -21.22 -3.76 14.59
CA GLU A 81 -21.73 -3.47 13.25
C GLU A 81 -21.68 -1.97 12.91
N GLN A 82 -21.96 -1.12 13.90
CA GLN A 82 -21.86 0.33 13.80
C GLN A 82 -20.48 0.80 13.33
N LEU A 83 -19.39 0.15 13.80
CA LEU A 83 -18.04 0.48 13.38
C LEU A 83 -17.83 0.13 11.91
N THR A 84 -18.23 -1.07 11.48
CA THR A 84 -18.11 -1.46 10.06
C THR A 84 -18.92 -0.56 9.13
N GLN A 85 -20.11 -0.11 9.54
CA GLN A 85 -20.92 0.81 8.73
C GLN A 85 -20.24 2.18 8.59
N GLN A 86 -19.68 2.73 9.67
CA GLN A 86 -18.91 3.98 9.62
C GLN A 86 -17.69 3.87 8.71
N LEU A 87 -17.00 2.72 8.73
CA LEU A 87 -15.88 2.46 7.84
C LEU A 87 -16.32 2.34 6.38
N ASP A 88 -17.43 1.65 6.10
CA ASP A 88 -18.00 1.51 4.76
C ASP A 88 -18.36 2.89 4.16
N GLU A 89 -18.95 3.78 4.96
CA GLU A 89 -19.25 5.17 4.58
C GLU A 89 -17.97 5.96 4.28
N ALA A 90 -16.98 5.92 5.18
CA ALA A 90 -15.71 6.62 5.01
C ALA A 90 -14.95 6.12 3.75
N LEU A 91 -14.90 4.80 3.54
CA LEU A 91 -14.28 4.20 2.36
C LEU A 91 -14.98 4.63 1.07
N THR A 92 -16.31 4.73 1.07
CA THR A 92 -17.07 5.20 -0.09
C THR A 92 -16.71 6.64 -0.45
N GLN A 93 -16.63 7.53 0.56
CA GLN A 93 -16.24 8.92 0.36
C GLN A 93 -14.80 9.03 -0.15
N LEU A 94 -13.86 8.27 0.43
CA LEU A 94 -12.47 8.28 0.01
C LEU A 94 -12.27 7.74 -1.40
N ARG A 95 -13.01 6.71 -1.82
CA ARG A 95 -12.92 6.19 -3.19
C ARG A 95 -13.35 7.23 -4.22
N MET A 96 -14.41 7.97 -3.94
CA MET A 96 -14.86 9.09 -4.79
C MET A 96 -13.77 10.16 -4.85
N ALA A 97 -13.28 10.61 -3.70
CA ALA A 97 -12.23 11.62 -3.60
C ALA A 97 -10.92 11.16 -4.27
N GLN A 98 -10.61 9.86 -4.22
CA GLN A 98 -9.43 9.27 -4.85
C GLN A 98 -9.51 9.39 -6.38
N VAL A 99 -10.67 9.10 -6.97
CA VAL A 99 -10.87 9.23 -8.42
C VAL A 99 -10.78 10.70 -8.86
N GLU A 100 -11.30 11.62 -8.06
CA GLU A 100 -11.14 13.06 -8.31
C GLU A 100 -9.69 13.51 -8.18
N GLY A 101 -8.98 13.03 -7.16
CA GLY A 101 -7.56 13.29 -6.95
C GLY A 101 -6.71 12.74 -8.11
N GLU A 102 -7.02 11.54 -8.61
CA GLU A 102 -6.28 10.91 -9.71
C GLU A 102 -6.32 11.75 -10.98
N GLN A 103 -7.47 12.40 -11.26
CA GLN A 103 -7.62 13.33 -12.37
C GLN A 103 -6.75 14.58 -12.18
N GLN A 104 -6.66 15.10 -10.95
CA GLN A 104 -5.83 16.27 -10.62
C GLN A 104 -4.34 15.95 -10.74
N VAL A 105 -3.91 14.83 -10.17
CA VAL A 105 -2.53 14.33 -10.26
C VAL A 105 -2.15 14.04 -11.72
N ALA A 106 -3.03 13.40 -12.50
CA ALA A 106 -2.78 13.15 -13.92
C ALA A 106 -2.62 14.45 -14.72
N LYS A 107 -3.43 15.48 -14.42
CA LYS A 107 -3.30 16.81 -15.04
C LYS A 107 -1.98 17.48 -14.66
N ALA A 108 -1.57 17.39 -13.40
CA ALA A 108 -0.28 17.92 -12.93
C ALA A 108 0.90 17.18 -13.59
N ALA A 109 0.82 15.86 -13.71
CA ALA A 109 1.81 15.04 -14.39
C ALA A 109 1.93 15.39 -15.88
N ALA A 110 0.82 15.66 -16.57
CA ALA A 110 0.83 16.15 -17.95
C ALA A 110 1.50 17.53 -18.10
N ALA A 111 1.53 18.32 -17.02
CA ALA A 111 2.26 19.60 -16.94
C ALA A 111 3.73 19.42 -16.48
N GLY A 112 4.22 18.18 -16.35
CA GLY A 112 5.58 17.87 -15.95
C GLY A 112 5.83 17.90 -14.44
N GLN A 113 4.78 17.99 -13.62
CA GLN A 113 4.90 17.91 -12.16
C GLN A 113 4.79 16.45 -11.72
N ALA A 114 5.92 15.86 -11.32
CA ALA A 114 5.95 14.54 -10.71
C ALA A 114 5.92 14.66 -9.19
N GLU A 115 5.09 13.85 -8.52
CA GLU A 115 5.03 13.82 -7.06
C GLU A 115 6.08 12.87 -6.47
N PRO A 116 6.98 13.34 -5.60
CA PRO A 116 7.96 12.49 -4.95
C PRO A 116 7.29 11.42 -4.06
N GLY A 117 7.82 10.20 -4.14
CA GLY A 117 7.44 9.10 -3.26
C GLY A 117 6.06 8.49 -3.53
N ASP A 118 5.42 8.79 -4.67
CA ASP A 118 4.31 7.97 -5.15
C ASP A 118 4.84 6.61 -5.64
N LEU A 119 4.00 5.58 -5.56
CA LEU A 119 4.36 4.26 -6.02
C LEU A 119 4.57 4.30 -7.55
N ALA A 120 5.74 3.83 -7.97
CA ALA A 120 6.08 3.73 -9.39
C ALA A 120 5.04 2.89 -10.13
N THR A 121 4.81 3.23 -11.40
CA THR A 121 4.10 2.31 -12.28
C THR A 121 5.08 1.18 -12.48
N GLU A 122 4.78 -0.05 -12.04
CA GLU A 122 5.48 -1.17 -12.67
C GLU A 122 5.30 -0.98 -14.18
N PRO A 123 6.38 -0.98 -14.98
CA PRO A 123 6.22 -0.87 -16.42
C PRO A 123 5.32 -2.04 -16.81
N ALA A 124 4.18 -1.72 -17.42
CA ALA A 124 3.33 -2.73 -18.05
C ALA A 124 4.26 -3.66 -18.83
N GLY A 125 4.24 -4.95 -18.48
CA GLY A 125 5.17 -5.93 -19.00
C GLY A 125 5.30 -5.82 -20.52
N THR A 126 6.55 -5.86 -20.99
CA THR A 126 6.94 -6.24 -22.35
C THR A 126 5.94 -5.80 -23.44
N ALA A 127 6.14 -4.61 -23.99
CA ALA A 127 5.77 -4.37 -25.37
C ALA A 127 6.46 -5.46 -26.22
N ASP A 128 5.68 -6.43 -26.66
CA ASP A 128 6.04 -7.39 -27.69
C ASP A 128 6.48 -6.60 -28.94
N PRO A 129 7.72 -6.75 -29.45
CA PRO A 129 8.03 -6.35 -30.81
C PRO A 129 7.81 -7.57 -31.72
N ALA A 130 6.57 -8.05 -31.82
CA ALA A 130 6.21 -9.06 -32.80
C ALA A 130 5.42 -8.39 -33.95
N ALA A 131 6.13 -7.58 -34.73
CA ALA A 131 5.68 -7.16 -36.04
C ALA A 131 6.91 -7.02 -36.96
N ASP A 132 7.35 -8.15 -37.53
CA ASP A 132 7.83 -8.14 -38.91
C ASP A 132 7.68 -9.52 -39.58
N GLY A 133 6.86 -9.56 -40.63
CA GLY A 133 7.06 -10.39 -41.84
C GLY A 133 6.72 -11.89 -41.84
N GLY A 134 5.63 -12.25 -42.53
CA GLY A 134 5.73 -13.25 -43.62
C GLY A 134 4.89 -14.54 -43.53
N ASP A 135 3.70 -14.47 -44.12
CA ASP A 135 2.96 -15.44 -44.96
C ASP A 135 2.95 -16.98 -44.75
N ASP A 136 1.71 -17.49 -44.85
CA ASP A 136 1.21 -18.80 -45.33
C ASP A 136 1.41 -20.09 -44.49
N ALA A 137 0.30 -20.58 -43.89
CA ALA A 137 -0.44 -21.77 -44.37
C ALA A 137 -1.33 -22.44 -43.29
N ALA A 138 -2.65 -22.39 -43.54
CA ALA A 138 -3.76 -23.35 -43.29
C ALA A 138 -3.91 -24.22 -41.99
N PRO A 139 -5.16 -24.58 -41.59
CA PRO A 139 -5.49 -25.23 -40.32
C PRO A 139 -5.60 -26.76 -40.44
N GLN A 140 -5.19 -27.51 -39.39
CA GLN A 140 -5.60 -28.91 -39.22
C GLN A 140 -5.90 -29.24 -37.75
N SER A 141 -7.11 -29.75 -37.55
CA SER A 141 -7.59 -30.43 -36.34
C SER A 141 -7.22 -31.92 -36.41
N GLY A 142 -6.89 -32.54 -35.27
CA GLY A 142 -6.99 -34.00 -35.10
C GLY A 142 -5.84 -34.68 -34.36
N ASP A 143 -6.21 -35.37 -33.28
CA ASP A 143 -5.58 -36.53 -32.62
C ASP A 143 -4.47 -36.38 -31.55
N GLN A 144 -4.73 -37.06 -30.43
CA GLN A 144 -4.01 -37.24 -29.16
C GLN A 144 -3.94 -38.76 -28.87
N PRO A 145 -3.08 -39.34 -27.99
CA PRO A 145 -1.64 -39.21 -27.68
C PRO A 145 -0.89 -40.59 -27.80
N PRO A 146 0.38 -40.72 -27.34
CA PRO A 146 0.63 -41.36 -26.02
C PRO A 146 1.74 -40.67 -25.18
N PRO A 147 1.89 -41.02 -23.87
CA PRO A 147 2.67 -40.24 -22.91
C PRO A 147 4.14 -40.70 -22.81
N ALA A 148 5.07 -39.77 -22.53
CA ALA A 148 6.42 -40.11 -22.08
C ALA A 148 7.09 -39.02 -21.20
N THR A 149 7.34 -39.43 -19.95
CA THR A 149 8.44 -39.08 -19.04
C THR A 149 8.68 -37.62 -18.56
N PRO A 150 8.67 -37.37 -17.23
CA PRO A 150 9.10 -36.11 -16.64
C PRO A 150 10.63 -35.95 -16.68
N PRO A 151 11.16 -34.73 -16.85
CA PRO A 151 12.59 -34.46 -16.69
C PRO A 151 13.04 -34.63 -15.23
N PRO A 152 14.31 -35.02 -14.99
CA PRO A 152 14.81 -35.35 -13.67
C PRO A 152 14.93 -34.14 -12.75
N SER A 153 14.50 -34.34 -11.51
CA SER A 153 14.73 -33.48 -10.34
C SER A 153 16.23 -33.23 -10.14
N SER A 154 16.69 -32.03 -10.48
CA SER A 154 17.99 -31.55 -10.01
C SER A 154 17.80 -30.97 -8.60
N GLY A 155 18.34 -31.72 -7.64
CA GLY A 155 18.29 -31.40 -6.22
C GLY A 155 18.94 -30.07 -5.87
N GLY A 156 18.37 -29.46 -4.84
CA GLY A 156 18.86 -28.22 -4.26
C GLY A 156 18.02 -27.85 -3.04
N THR A 157 18.01 -28.71 -2.02
CA THR A 157 17.63 -28.32 -0.66
C THR A 157 18.52 -27.17 -0.22
N ALA A 158 18.01 -25.95 -0.28
CA ALA A 158 18.54 -24.81 0.45
C ALA A 158 17.42 -24.27 1.35
N ALA A 159 17.38 -24.91 2.53
CA ALA A 159 16.60 -24.61 3.71
C ALA A 159 16.04 -23.18 3.80
N SER A 160 14.74 -23.13 4.08
CA SER A 160 14.08 -22.12 4.90
C SER A 160 15.02 -21.62 6.00
N ARG A 161 15.61 -20.45 5.81
CA ARG A 161 16.18 -19.68 6.91
C ARG A 161 15.08 -18.83 7.49
N LEU A 162 14.22 -19.46 8.31
CA LEU A 162 13.42 -18.72 9.27
C LEU A 162 14.39 -18.03 10.22
N TRP A 163 14.41 -16.70 10.17
CA TRP A 163 15.14 -15.89 11.13
C TRP A 163 14.41 -15.97 12.49
N VAL A 164 15.15 -16.27 13.56
CA VAL A 164 14.65 -16.25 14.94
C VAL A 164 15.49 -15.24 15.72
N PRO A 165 14.90 -14.14 16.24
CA PRO A 165 15.62 -13.23 17.14
C PRO A 165 15.74 -13.80 18.55
N GLY A 166 16.91 -13.59 19.18
CA GLY A 166 17.06 -13.67 20.64
C GLY A 166 17.83 -14.87 21.22
N ARG A 167 19.01 -15.19 20.68
CA ARG A 167 20.04 -15.92 21.43
C ARG A 167 21.36 -15.17 21.40
#